data_AF-A0A031II10-F1
#
_entry.id   AF-A0A031II10-F1
#
_cell.length_a   1.000
_cell.length_b   1.000
_cell.length_c   1.000
_cell.angle_alpha   90.00
_cell.angle_beta   90.00
_cell.angle_gamma   90.00
#
_symmetry.space_group_name_H-M   'P 1'
#
loop_
_entity.id
_entity.type
_entity.pdbx_description
1 polymer ?
#
loop_
_entity_poly.entity_id
_entity_poly.type
_entity_poly.pdbx_seq_one_letter_code
_entity_poly.pdbx_strand_id
1 'polypeptide(L)'
;MRSTYFRPVIIAVILVLLYTIWATMTDSTHSILYHLSGGLFIAGFLLVAVGFFSNMSANGFFRGMTAGFKKQREAKLREIDGDYYEDEDEEEEVLRKKQRRASARTKPYVSSGIIFIVVSLIISYF
;
A
#
# COMPACT_ATOMS: atom_id res chain seq x y z
N MET A 1 -15.90 16.94 0.83
CA MET A 1 -14.90 15.94 0.39
C MET A 1 -14.19 15.37 1.61
N ARG A 2 -14.34 14.09 1.95
CA ARG A 2 -13.51 13.47 3.01
C ARG A 2 -12.08 13.36 2.46
N SER A 3 -11.11 14.02 3.10
CA SER A 3 -9.70 13.92 2.70
C SER A 3 -9.24 12.48 2.84
N THR A 4 -8.95 11.82 1.72
CA THR A 4 -8.41 10.46 1.66
C THR A 4 -7.02 10.34 2.31
N TYR A 5 -6.37 11.48 2.59
CA TYR A 5 -5.07 11.58 3.24
C TYR A 5 -5.14 11.61 4.77
N PHE A 6 -6.33 11.88 5.34
CA PHE A 6 -6.47 12.04 6.80
C PHE A 6 -6.09 10.77 7.57
N ARG A 7 -6.51 9.59 7.07
CA ARG A 7 -6.20 8.30 7.69
C ARG A 7 -4.70 7.97 7.69
N PRO A 8 -3.99 7.96 6.53
CA PRO A 8 -2.56 7.64 6.54
C PRO A 8 -1.75 8.64 7.36
N VAL A 9 -2.09 9.93 7.35
CA VAL A 9 -1.40 10.94 8.16
C VAL A 9 -1.58 10.69 9.65
N ILE A 10 -2.80 10.39 10.13
CA ILE A 10 -3.02 10.08 11.56
C ILE A 10 -2.22 8.84 11.98
N ILE A 11 -2.24 7.79 11.16
CA ILE A 11 -1.49 6.56 11.45
C ILE A 11 0.00 6.90 11.59
N ALA A 12 0.55 7.70 10.66
CA ALA A 12 1.94 8.10 10.73
C ALA A 12 2.25 8.96 11.95
N VAL A 13 1.41 9.94 12.30
CA VAL A 13 1.61 10.76 13.51
C VAL A 13 1.65 9.89 14.76
N ILE A 14 0.75 8.91 14.90
CA ILE A 14 0.76 7.98 16.03
C ILE A 14 2.06 7.17 16.06
N LEU A 15 2.49 6.62 14.91
CA LEU A 15 3.73 5.85 14.83
C LEU A 15 4.97 6.69 15.17
N VAL A 16 5.03 7.94 14.68
CA VAL A 16 6.11 8.88 15.00
C VAL A 16 6.15 9.14 16.50
N LEU A 17 5.01 9.42 17.13
CA LEU A 17 4.96 9.70 18.57
C LEU A 17 5.40 8.48 19.39
N LEU A 18 4.88 7.29 19.06
CA LEU A 18 5.25 6.05 19.74
C LEU A 18 6.76 5.78 19.62
N TYR A 19 7.31 5.90 18.41
CA TYR A 19 8.74 5.71 18.19
C TYR A 19 9.57 6.76 18.93
N THR A 20 9.21 8.04 18.82
CA THR A 20 9.98 9.15 19.38
C THR A 20 10.00 9.08 20.90
N ILE A 21 8.85 8.81 21.54
CA ILE A 21 8.76 8.64 23.00
C ILE A 21 9.62 7.46 23.44
N TRP A 22 9.46 6.30 22.78
CA TRP A 22 10.24 5.12 23.12
C TRP A 22 11.75 5.36 22.95
N ALA A 23 12.17 5.91 21.81
CA ALA A 23 13.57 6.16 21.51
C ALA A 23 14.20 7.20 22.44
N THR A 24 13.47 8.27 22.78
CA THR A 24 13.95 9.29 23.74
C THR A 24 14.12 8.72 25.15
N MET A 25 13.30 7.72 25.53
CA MET A 25 13.43 7.05 26.83
C MET A 25 14.55 6.02 26.87
N THR A 26 14.86 5.36 25.75
CA THR A 26 15.86 4.29 25.68
C THR A 26 17.25 4.79 25.30
N ASP A 27 17.33 5.88 24.57
CA ASP A 27 18.57 6.50 24.12
C ASP A 27 18.52 8.01 24.41
N SER A 28 19.19 8.41 25.49
CA SER A 28 19.31 9.81 25.90
C SER A 28 20.54 10.49 25.31
N THR A 29 21.33 9.79 24.49
CA THR A 29 22.58 10.32 23.92
C THR A 29 22.35 11.21 22.71
N HIS A 30 21.19 11.08 22.07
CA HIS A 30 20.82 11.85 20.89
C HIS A 30 19.71 12.86 21.18
N SER A 31 19.58 13.85 20.29
CA SER A 31 18.59 14.92 20.44
C SER A 31 17.18 14.42 20.11
N ILE A 32 16.17 15.13 20.62
CA ILE A 32 14.77 14.82 20.28
C ILE A 32 14.49 14.94 18.78
N LEU A 33 15.18 15.84 18.07
CA LEU A 33 15.06 15.99 16.62
C LEU A 33 15.61 14.77 15.87
N TYR A 34 16.71 14.20 16.36
CA TYR A 34 17.24 12.95 15.83
C TYR A 34 16.22 11.81 15.93
N HIS A 35 15.63 11.59 17.13
CA HIS A 35 14.61 10.56 17.30
C HIS A 35 13.33 10.85 16.50
N LEU A 36 12.94 12.12 16.39
CA LEU A 36 11.80 12.53 15.56
C LEU A 36 12.05 12.20 14.08
N SER A 37 13.26 12.47 13.57
CA SER A 37 13.64 12.12 12.20
C SER A 37 13.56 10.61 11.95
N GLY A 38 14.01 9.79 12.90
CA GLY A 38 13.89 8.33 12.84
C GLY A 38 12.43 7.86 12.84
N GLY A 39 11.59 8.48 13.66
CA GLY A 39 10.16 8.17 13.73
C GLY A 39 9.44 8.51 12.43
N LEU A 40 9.74 9.67 11.85
CA LEU A 40 9.22 10.09 10.55
C LEU A 40 9.65 9.14 9.43
N PHE A 41 10.91 8.68 9.46
CA PHE A 41 11.43 7.73 8.49
C PHE A 41 10.68 6.40 8.56
N ILE A 42 10.57 5.81 9.76
CA ILE A 42 9.92 4.50 9.96
C ILE A 42 8.44 4.58 9.61
N ALA A 43 7.74 5.60 10.07
CA ALA A 43 6.33 5.81 9.75
C ALA A 43 6.12 5.99 8.23
N GLY A 44 6.98 6.78 7.59
CA GLY A 44 6.93 6.99 6.15
C GLY A 44 7.20 5.71 5.37
N PHE A 45 8.22 4.94 5.76
CA PHE A 45 8.54 3.65 5.17
C PHE A 45 7.38 2.64 5.29
N LEU A 46 6.76 2.53 6.47
CA LEU A 46 5.63 1.64 6.69
C LEU A 46 4.42 2.03 5.83
N LEU A 47 4.13 3.33 5.69
CA LEU A 47 3.06 3.79 4.81
C LEU A 47 3.33 3.45 3.34
N VAL A 48 4.57 3.64 2.87
CA VAL A 48 4.99 3.26 1.52
C VAL A 48 4.83 1.77 1.32
N ALA A 49 5.34 0.95 2.24
CA ALA A 49 5.24 -0.51 2.18
C ALA A 49 3.78 -0.97 2.12
N VAL A 50 2.91 -0.49 3.01
CA VAL A 50 1.47 -0.81 3.01
C VAL A 50 0.82 -0.40 1.69
N GLY A 51 1.15 0.78 1.18
CA GLY A 51 0.65 1.28 -0.11
C GLY A 51 1.07 0.37 -1.28
N PHE A 52 2.33 -0.04 -1.34
CA PHE A 52 2.86 -0.94 -2.35
C PHE A 52 2.26 -2.34 -2.26
N PHE A 53 2.24 -2.96 -1.07
CA PHE A 53 1.65 -4.28 -0.86
C PHE A 53 0.17 -4.31 -1.23
N SER A 54 -0.58 -3.28 -0.83
CA SER A 54 -2.00 -3.15 -1.18
C SER A 54 -2.20 -2.99 -2.69
N ASN A 55 -1.32 -2.26 -3.36
CA ASN A 55 -1.36 -2.06 -4.82
C ASN A 55 -1.00 -3.34 -5.58
N MET A 56 0.04 -4.06 -5.13
CA MET A 56 0.48 -5.34 -5.70
C MET A 56 -0.59 -6.44 -5.54
N SER A 57 -1.22 -6.51 -4.36
CA SER A 57 -2.32 -7.44 -4.10
C SER A 57 -3.49 -7.18 -5.05
N ALA A 58 -3.87 -5.92 -5.25
CA ALA A 58 -4.96 -5.55 -6.14
C ALA A 58 -4.65 -5.66 -7.64
N ASN A 59 -3.38 -5.50 -8.03
CA ASN A 59 -2.95 -5.65 -9.42
C ASN A 59 -2.70 -7.11 -9.82
N GLY A 60 -2.93 -8.06 -8.90
CA GLY A 60 -2.93 -9.47 -9.22
C GLY A 60 -1.57 -10.12 -9.13
N PHE A 61 -0.77 -9.83 -8.10
CA PHE A 61 0.37 -10.69 -7.73
C PHE A 61 -0.03 -12.18 -7.65
N PHE A 62 -1.27 -12.46 -7.23
CA PHE A 62 -1.85 -13.81 -7.22
C PHE A 62 -2.39 -14.29 -8.59
N ARG A 63 -2.47 -13.45 -9.63
CA ARG A 63 -2.99 -13.83 -10.96
C ARG A 63 -2.15 -14.91 -11.62
N GLY A 64 -0.83 -14.91 -11.42
CA GLY A 64 0.04 -15.98 -11.92
C GLY A 64 -0.36 -17.35 -11.37
N MET A 65 -0.81 -17.43 -10.11
CA MET A 65 -1.33 -18.66 -9.51
C MET A 65 -2.77 -18.97 -9.94
N THR A 66 -3.64 -17.96 -10.03
CA THR A 66 -5.05 -18.19 -10.40
C THR A 66 -5.25 -18.48 -11.89
N ALA A 67 -4.32 -18.09 -12.76
CA ALA A 67 -4.39 -18.38 -14.20
C ALA A 67 -4.41 -19.90 -14.49
N GLY A 68 -3.70 -20.70 -13.68
CA GLY A 68 -3.74 -22.16 -13.78
C GLY A 68 -5.11 -22.74 -13.45
N PHE A 69 -5.73 -22.26 -12.37
CA PHE A 69 -7.09 -22.66 -11.99
C PHE A 69 -8.15 -22.19 -12.99
N LYS A 70 -7.95 -21.00 -13.58
CA LYS A 70 -8.86 -20.46 -14.59
C LYS A 70 -8.89 -21.33 -15.84
N LYS A 71 -7.73 -21.74 -16.36
CA LYS A 71 -7.63 -22.68 -17.49
C LYS A 71 -8.30 -24.02 -17.22
N GLN A 72 -8.12 -24.58 -16.01
CA GLN A 72 -8.80 -25.83 -15.64
C GLN A 72 -10.33 -25.66 -15.56
N ARG A 73 -10.81 -24.53 -15.02
CA ARG A 73 -12.23 -24.22 -14.93
C ARG A 73 -12.86 -24.03 -16.31
N GLU A 74 -12.21 -23.27 -17.18
CA GLU A 74 -12.69 -23.02 -18.55
C GLU A 74 -12.75 -24.32 -19.37
N ALA A 75 -11.73 -25.18 -19.26
CA ALA A 75 -11.74 -26.51 -19.90
C ALA A 75 -12.91 -27.37 -19.42
N LYS A 76 -13.22 -27.33 -18.11
CA LYS A 76 -14.35 -28.06 -17.53
C LYS A 76 -15.72 -27.50 -17.94
N LEU A 77 -15.82 -26.19 -18.13
CA LEU A 77 -17.06 -25.53 -18.57
C LEU A 77 -17.34 -25.81 -20.05
N ARG A 78 -16.29 -25.82 -20.88
CA ARG A 78 -16.38 -26.25 -22.29
C ARG A 78 -16.77 -27.72 -22.47
N GLU A 79 -16.42 -28.57 -21.51
CA GLU A 79 -16.83 -29.98 -21.51
C GLU A 79 -18.35 -30.15 -21.26
N ILE A 80 -18.96 -29.22 -20.52
CA ILE A 80 -20.39 -29.22 -20.19
C ILE A 80 -21.20 -28.45 -21.26
N ASP A 81 -20.64 -27.36 -21.77
CA ASP A 81 -21.24 -26.48 -22.77
C ASP A 81 -20.19 -26.10 -23.83
N GLY A 82 -20.25 -26.76 -24.99
CA GLY A 82 -19.25 -26.65 -26.05
C GLY A 82 -19.13 -25.26 -26.67
N ASP A 83 -20.16 -24.42 -26.51
CA ASP A 83 -20.19 -23.04 -27.02
C ASP A 83 -19.82 -22.01 -25.94
N TYR A 84 -19.36 -22.44 -24.76
CA TYR A 84 -18.93 -21.53 -23.70
C TYR A 84 -17.65 -20.78 -24.10
N TYR A 85 -17.79 -19.46 -24.25
CA TYR A 85 -16.68 -18.51 -24.32
C TYR A 85 -16.85 -17.48 -23.20
N GLU A 86 -15.80 -17.28 -22.41
CA GLU A 86 -15.77 -16.23 -21.40
C GLU A 86 -15.51 -14.91 -22.13
N ASP A 87 -16.39 -13.91 -21.94
CA ASP A 87 -16.29 -12.62 -22.63
C ASP A 87 -15.11 -11.82 -22.07
N GLU A 88 -13.96 -11.92 -22.74
CA GLU A 88 -12.67 -11.39 -22.27
C GLU A 88 -12.73 -9.86 -22.05
N ASP A 89 -13.52 -9.16 -22.87
CA ASP A 89 -13.66 -7.71 -22.82
C ASP A 89 -14.38 -7.24 -21.55
N GLU A 90 -15.43 -7.95 -21.13
CA GLU A 90 -16.21 -7.62 -19.94
C GLU A 90 -15.40 -7.88 -18.66
N GLU A 91 -14.61 -8.97 -18.64
CA GLU A 91 -13.71 -9.27 -17.53
C GLU A 91 -12.58 -8.24 -17.43
N GLU A 92 -11.99 -7.82 -18.55
CA GLU A 92 -10.94 -6.81 -18.56
C GLU A 92 -11.46 -5.46 -18.02
N GLU A 93 -12.68 -5.07 -18.37
CA GLU A 93 -13.29 -3.84 -17.90
C GLU A 93 -13.54 -3.86 -16.38
N VAL A 94 -14.05 -4.98 -15.85
CA VAL A 94 -14.26 -5.20 -14.40
C VAL A 94 -12.93 -5.19 -13.65
N LEU A 95 -11.88 -5.79 -14.22
CA LEU A 95 -10.53 -5.78 -13.64
C LEU A 95 -9.94 -4.37 -13.61
N ARG A 96 -10.03 -3.62 -14.71
CA ARG A 96 -9.57 -2.22 -14.76
C ARG A 96 -10.31 -1.36 -13.73
N LYS A 97 -11.62 -1.56 -13.56
CA LYS A 97 -12.42 -0.88 -12.51
C LYS A 97 -11.91 -1.22 -11.09
N LYS A 98 -11.59 -2.49 -10.81
CA LYS A 98 -11.02 -2.93 -9.52
C LYS A 98 -9.63 -2.33 -9.28
N GLN A 99 -8.74 -2.37 -10.27
CA GLN A 99 -7.39 -1.78 -10.19
C GLN A 99 -7.45 -0.27 -9.95
N ARG A 100 -8.32 0.44 -10.66
CA ARG A 100 -8.48 1.90 -10.48
C ARG A 100 -8.97 2.26 -9.08
N ARG A 101 -9.94 1.49 -8.53
CA ARG A 101 -10.43 1.66 -7.15
C ARG A 101 -9.33 1.38 -6.12
N ALA A 102 -8.57 0.31 -6.31
CA ALA A 102 -7.47 -0.03 -5.42
C ALA A 102 -6.36 1.02 -5.47
N SER A 103 -5.94 1.44 -6.67
CA SER A 103 -4.96 2.50 -6.86
C SER A 103 -5.39 3.82 -6.21
N ALA A 104 -6.67 4.20 -6.33
CA ALA A 104 -7.20 5.39 -5.67
C ALA A 104 -7.13 5.31 -4.14
N ARG A 105 -7.23 4.11 -3.57
CA ARG A 105 -7.12 3.88 -2.11
C ARG A 105 -5.67 3.81 -1.63
N THR A 106 -4.73 3.34 -2.44
CA THR A 106 -3.32 3.16 -2.05
C THR A 106 -2.46 4.39 -2.28
N LYS A 107 -2.78 5.21 -3.29
CA LYS A 107 -2.08 6.47 -3.60
C LYS A 107 -1.85 7.36 -2.36
N PRO A 108 -2.86 7.63 -1.51
CA PRO A 108 -2.67 8.47 -0.32
C PRO A 108 -1.66 7.91 0.68
N TYR A 109 -1.52 6.59 0.79
CA TYR A 109 -0.54 5.95 1.68
C TYR A 109 0.88 6.15 1.13
N VAL A 110 1.07 5.86 -0.16
CA VAL A 110 2.38 6.01 -0.80
C VAL A 110 2.83 7.48 -0.78
N SER A 111 1.97 8.42 -1.18
CA SER A 111 2.34 9.84 -1.22
C SER A 111 2.63 10.41 0.17
N SER A 112 1.80 10.06 1.17
CA SER A 112 2.04 10.52 2.55
C SER A 112 3.33 9.92 3.09
N GLY A 113 3.60 8.64 2.80
CA GLY A 113 4.83 7.99 3.23
C GLY A 113 6.09 8.63 2.62
N ILE A 114 6.07 8.96 1.33
CA ILE A 114 7.15 9.70 0.66
C ILE A 114 7.37 11.06 1.32
N ILE A 115 6.30 11.81 1.60
CA ILE A 115 6.40 13.12 2.27
C ILE A 115 7.08 12.97 3.63
N PHE A 116 6.69 11.97 4.43
CA PHE A 116 7.29 11.72 5.74
C PHE A 116 8.77 11.35 5.65
N ILE A 117 9.17 10.54 4.65
CA ILE A 117 10.59 10.22 4.40
C ILE A 117 11.37 11.48 4.01
N VAL A 118 10.85 12.30 3.10
CA VAL A 118 11.54 13.54 2.69
C VAL A 118 11.69 14.50 3.87
N VAL A 119 10.63 14.69 4.67
CA VAL A 119 10.68 15.55 5.86
C VAL A 119 11.64 14.98 6.91
N SER A 120 11.67 13.66 7.10
CA SER A 120 12.65 12.99 7.96
C SER A 120 14.08 13.32 7.54
N LEU A 121 14.40 13.18 6.25
CA LEU A 121 15.73 13.47 5.73
C LEU A 121 16.10 14.94 5.93
N ILE A 122 15.17 15.87 5.71
CA ILE A 122 15.40 17.31 5.96
C ILE A 122 15.73 17.55 7.44
N ILE A 123 14.94 16.98 8.36
CA ILE A 123 15.14 17.15 9.80
C ILE A 123 16.45 16.50 10.25
N SER A 124 16.88 15.41 9.62
CA SER A 124 18.13 14.72 10.00
C SER A 124 19.41 15.57 9.83
N TYR A 125 19.35 16.69 9.09
CA TYR A 125 20.45 17.63 8.93
C TYR A 125 20.52 18.73 10.02
N PHE A 126 19.54 18.77 10.94
CA PHE A 126 19.44 19.73 12.04
C PHE A 126 19.60 19.04 13.39
#